data_AF-A0A1H1LR33-F1
#
_entry.id   AF-A0A1H1LR33-F1
#
_cell.length_a   1.000
_cell.length_b   1.000
_cell.length_c   1.000
_cell.angle_alpha   90.00
_cell.angle_beta   90.00
_cell.angle_gamma   90.00
#
_symmetry.space_group_name_H-M   'P 1'
#
loop_
_entity.id
_entity.type
_entity.pdbx_description
1 polymer ?
#
loop_
_entity_poly.entity_id
_entity_poly.type
_entity_poly.pdbx_seq_one_letter_code
_entity_poly.pdbx_strand_id
1 'polypeptide(L)'
;MKKFFNNQYISNIIIGLIFLIIPNLVPLINSRINNESFAEEFEIFWTYKIDLWLYVVTIFLLILGLFTVHKLLNNKNNYKYDPESITVDRQLFQKIQKDFLRQDGIIYWLRTQHFGSAFLDKYMTPLIKIEHESFKSDFEFLNPKLESLKKIMVQDIKHFNESLTTNTFGHGRDGQSVPPEWRYEQKERYENAVEELNKLADDICNSYDDFIRQGRKILKV
;
A
#
# COMPACT_ATOMS: atom_id res chain seq x y z
N MET A 1 -11.18 -13.45 -10.17
CA MET A 1 -11.26 -13.91 -8.77
C MET A 1 -10.95 -12.82 -7.75
N LYS A 2 -9.87 -12.02 -7.89
CA LYS A 2 -9.51 -10.93 -6.94
C LYS A 2 -10.55 -9.81 -6.75
N LYS A 3 -11.37 -9.51 -7.78
CA LYS A 3 -12.44 -8.49 -7.70
C LYS A 3 -13.66 -8.90 -6.88
N PHE A 4 -13.86 -10.20 -6.61
CA PHE A 4 -15.08 -10.66 -5.94
C PHE A 4 -15.04 -10.47 -4.41
N PHE A 5 -13.84 -10.50 -3.83
CA PHE A 5 -13.62 -10.37 -2.37
C PHE A 5 -13.32 -8.94 -1.90
N ASN A 6 -13.12 -7.98 -2.81
CA ASN A 6 -12.77 -6.60 -2.46
C ASN A 6 -13.98 -5.68 -2.28
N ASN A 7 -15.20 -6.21 -2.43
CA ASN A 7 -16.43 -5.46 -2.19
C ASN A 7 -16.91 -5.72 -0.75
N GLN A 8 -16.85 -4.69 0.09
CA GLN A 8 -17.22 -4.73 1.50
C GLN A 8 -18.62 -5.31 1.72
N TYR A 9 -19.56 -5.08 0.79
CA TYR A 9 -20.90 -5.65 0.83
C TYR A 9 -20.92 -7.17 0.58
N ILE A 10 -20.13 -7.67 -0.36
CA ILE A 10 -20.06 -9.12 -0.66
C ILE A 10 -19.38 -9.86 0.49
N SER A 11 -18.33 -9.28 1.08
CA SER A 11 -17.68 -9.84 2.28
C SER A 11 -18.65 -9.94 3.45
N ASN A 12 -19.44 -8.88 3.70
CA ASN A 12 -20.43 -8.88 4.78
C ASN A 12 -21.57 -9.89 4.55
N ILE A 13 -22.00 -10.08 3.29
CA ILE A 13 -23.00 -11.09 2.92
C ILE A 13 -22.44 -12.51 3.14
N ILE A 14 -21.20 -12.78 2.73
CA ILE A 14 -20.57 -14.10 2.92
C ILE A 14 -20.39 -14.40 4.41
N ILE A 15 -19.90 -13.43 5.20
CA ILE A 15 -19.77 -13.56 6.65
C ILE A 15 -21.14 -13.83 7.28
N GLY A 16 -22.16 -13.04 6.92
CA GLY A 16 -23.53 -13.24 7.41
C GLY A 16 -24.10 -14.61 7.06
N LEU A 17 -23.86 -15.10 5.83
CA LEU A 17 -24.28 -16.44 5.41
C LEU A 17 -23.56 -17.54 6.19
N ILE A 18 -22.26 -17.40 6.45
CA ILE A 18 -21.50 -18.38 7.25
C ILE A 18 -22.05 -18.46 8.69
N PHE A 19 -22.32 -17.30 9.31
CA PHE A 19 -22.91 -17.22 10.64
C PHE A 19 -24.37 -17.71 10.69
N LEU A 20 -25.10 -17.71 9.58
CA LEU A 20 -26.44 -18.29 9.51
C LEU A 20 -26.43 -19.78 9.20
N ILE A 21 -25.52 -20.25 8.35
CA ILE A 21 -25.55 -21.61 7.81
C ILE A 21 -24.89 -22.60 8.77
N ILE A 22 -23.70 -22.29 9.30
CA ILE A 22 -22.93 -23.25 10.12
C ILE A 22 -23.67 -23.60 11.43
N PRO A 23 -24.20 -22.62 12.20
CA PRO A 23 -24.90 -22.92 13.45
C PRO A 23 -26.21 -23.69 13.29
N ASN A 24 -26.73 -23.80 12.05
CA ASN A 24 -27.94 -24.56 11.76
C ASN A 24 -27.63 -25.91 11.11
N LEU A 25 -26.62 -26.00 10.23
CA LEU A 25 -26.28 -27.26 9.57
C LEU A 25 -25.61 -28.27 10.50
N VAL A 26 -24.72 -27.83 11.39
CA VAL A 26 -23.99 -28.74 12.28
C VAL A 26 -24.95 -29.45 13.25
N PRO A 27 -25.85 -28.73 13.97
CA PRO A 27 -26.86 -29.38 14.80
C PRO A 27 -27.83 -30.26 14.01
N LEU A 28 -28.21 -29.87 12.79
CA LEU A 28 -29.12 -30.66 11.94
C LEU A 28 -28.49 -31.99 11.48
N ILE A 29 -27.19 -32.00 11.20
CA ILE A 29 -26.45 -33.22 10.83
C ILE A 29 -26.33 -34.11 12.07
N ASN A 30 -25.92 -33.55 13.22
CA ASN A 30 -25.78 -34.33 14.45
C ASN A 30 -27.11 -34.90 14.93
N SER A 31 -28.20 -34.14 14.89
CA SER A 31 -29.53 -34.61 15.29
C SER A 31 -29.98 -35.81 14.46
N ARG A 32 -29.62 -35.85 13.16
CA ARG A 32 -29.91 -36.99 12.28
C ARG A 32 -29.02 -38.20 12.53
N ILE A 33 -27.78 -38.00 12.96
CA ILE A 33 -26.83 -39.08 13.26
C ILE A 33 -27.13 -39.70 14.63
N ASN A 34 -27.43 -38.86 15.62
CA ASN A 34 -27.58 -39.25 17.02
C ASN A 34 -29.04 -39.60 17.39
N ASN A 35 -30.02 -39.38 16.48
CA ASN A 35 -31.47 -39.47 16.75
C ASN A 35 -31.96 -38.57 17.91
N GLU A 36 -31.24 -37.48 18.16
CA GLU A 36 -31.58 -36.48 19.18
C GLU A 36 -32.43 -35.36 18.58
N SER A 37 -33.06 -34.53 19.42
CA SER A 37 -33.82 -33.39 18.92
C SER A 37 -32.88 -32.29 18.41
N PHE A 38 -33.25 -31.60 17.33
CA PHE A 38 -32.46 -30.48 16.81
C PHE A 38 -32.24 -29.38 17.85
N ALA A 39 -33.22 -29.14 18.72
CA ALA A 39 -33.14 -28.11 19.75
C ALA A 39 -32.04 -28.39 20.78
N GLU A 40 -31.89 -29.66 21.19
CA GLU A 40 -30.84 -30.09 22.12
C GLU A 40 -29.46 -29.94 21.49
N GLU A 41 -29.27 -30.44 20.25
CA GLU A 41 -28.00 -30.30 19.52
C GLU A 41 -27.65 -28.83 19.20
N PHE A 42 -28.65 -27.98 18.99
CA PHE A 42 -28.46 -26.55 18.78
C PHE A 42 -28.00 -25.85 20.07
N GLU A 43 -28.58 -26.20 21.21
CA GLU A 43 -28.14 -25.69 22.51
C GLU A 43 -26.72 -26.17 22.84
N ILE A 44 -26.40 -27.43 22.57
CA ILE A 44 -25.04 -27.99 22.73
C ILE A 44 -24.04 -27.23 21.87
N PHE A 45 -24.36 -26.94 20.60
CA PHE A 45 -23.49 -26.19 19.71
C PHE A 45 -23.13 -24.80 20.25
N TRP A 46 -24.10 -24.05 20.78
CA TRP A 46 -23.87 -22.71 21.32
C TRP A 46 -23.26 -22.67 22.72
N THR A 47 -23.44 -23.74 23.50
CA THR A 47 -22.88 -23.88 24.85
C THR A 47 -21.54 -24.61 24.87
N TYR A 48 -21.09 -25.12 23.71
CA TYR A 48 -19.84 -25.82 23.57
C TYR A 48 -18.66 -24.93 23.98
N LYS A 49 -17.99 -25.32 25.07
CA LYS A 49 -16.81 -24.61 25.57
C LYS A 49 -15.62 -24.98 24.71
N ILE A 50 -15.24 -24.08 23.83
CA ILE A 50 -13.98 -24.18 23.09
C ILE A 50 -12.85 -23.76 24.02
N ASP A 51 -11.87 -24.65 24.20
CA ASP A 51 -10.69 -24.33 24.99
C ASP A 51 -9.92 -23.15 24.38
N LEU A 52 -9.45 -22.24 25.24
CA LEU A 52 -8.74 -21.02 24.83
C LEU A 52 -7.51 -21.30 23.93
N TRP A 53 -6.84 -22.44 24.13
CA TRP A 53 -5.67 -22.83 23.35
C TRP A 53 -6.00 -23.07 21.87
N LEU A 54 -7.22 -23.49 21.52
CA LEU A 54 -7.64 -23.67 20.13
C LEU A 54 -7.73 -22.33 19.37
N TYR A 55 -8.17 -21.26 20.03
CA TYR A 55 -8.14 -19.91 19.44
C TYR A 55 -6.71 -19.45 19.15
N VAL A 56 -5.80 -19.67 20.11
CA VAL A 56 -4.38 -19.32 19.95
C VAL A 56 -3.76 -20.08 18.78
N VAL A 57 -4.04 -21.39 18.65
CA VAL A 57 -3.55 -22.20 17.52
C VAL A 57 -4.12 -21.70 16.19
N THR A 58 -5.41 -21.38 16.13
CA THR A 58 -6.04 -20.88 14.89
C THR A 58 -5.45 -19.53 14.47
N ILE A 59 -5.26 -18.60 15.40
CA ILE A 59 -4.60 -17.31 15.15
C ILE A 59 -3.16 -17.52 14.69
N PHE A 60 -2.42 -18.40 15.36
CA PHE A 60 -1.04 -18.72 14.99
C PHE A 60 -0.95 -19.29 13.56
N LEU A 61 -1.83 -20.23 13.19
CA LEU A 61 -1.91 -20.79 11.84
C LEU A 61 -2.27 -19.74 10.79
N LEU A 62 -3.17 -18.80 11.11
CA LEU A 62 -3.50 -17.68 10.22
C LEU A 62 -2.30 -16.77 10.00
N ILE A 63 -1.56 -16.43 11.06
CA ILE A 63 -0.33 -15.62 10.96
C ILE A 63 0.72 -16.35 10.11
N LEU A 64 0.90 -17.65 10.31
CA LEU A 64 1.85 -18.47 9.56
C LEU A 64 1.45 -18.60 8.08
N GLY A 65 0.14 -18.70 7.80
CA GLY A 65 -0.43 -18.64 6.46
C GLY A 65 -0.16 -17.29 5.78
N LEU A 66 -0.40 -16.18 6.47
CA LEU A 66 -0.10 -14.84 5.94
C LEU A 66 1.39 -14.65 5.67
N PHE A 67 2.25 -15.11 6.58
CA PHE A 67 3.70 -15.05 6.42
C PHE A 67 4.20 -15.88 5.23
N THR A 68 3.69 -17.11 5.06
CA THR A 68 4.05 -17.97 3.92
C THR A 68 3.56 -17.41 2.60
N VAL A 69 2.34 -16.88 2.54
CA VAL A 69 1.81 -16.17 1.36
C VAL A 69 2.66 -14.94 1.04
N HIS A 70 3.00 -14.13 2.05
CA HIS A 70 3.87 -12.96 1.86
C HIS A 70 5.25 -13.37 1.33
N LYS A 71 5.85 -14.42 1.90
CA LYS A 71 7.14 -14.97 1.45
C LYS A 71 7.05 -15.49 0.02
N LEU A 72 6.00 -16.24 -0.34
CA LEU A 72 5.80 -16.79 -1.68
C LEU A 72 5.55 -15.70 -2.73
N LEU A 73 4.79 -14.65 -2.39
CA LEU A 73 4.60 -13.48 -3.24
C LEU A 73 5.92 -12.71 -3.44
N ASN A 74 6.75 -12.62 -2.41
CA ASN A 74 8.08 -12.02 -2.50
C ASN A 74 9.14 -12.93 -3.15
N ASN A 75 8.89 -14.23 -3.31
CA ASN A 75 9.85 -15.19 -3.88
C ASN A 75 9.86 -15.24 -5.42
N LYS A 76 9.37 -14.19 -6.10
CA LYS A 76 9.43 -14.05 -7.57
C LYS A 76 10.81 -13.62 -8.09
N ASN A 77 11.90 -14.03 -7.45
CA ASN A 77 13.26 -13.57 -7.79
C ASN A 77 13.98 -14.42 -8.84
N ASN A 78 13.26 -15.17 -9.69
CA ASN A 78 13.88 -15.97 -10.76
C ASN A 78 13.85 -15.26 -12.13
N TYR A 79 13.73 -13.94 -12.16
CA TYR A 79 13.89 -13.20 -13.41
C TYR A 79 15.36 -13.27 -13.84
N LYS A 80 15.59 -13.84 -15.03
CA LYS A 80 16.92 -13.92 -15.64
C LYS A 80 16.97 -12.92 -16.77
N TYR A 81 17.94 -12.02 -16.70
CA TYR A 81 18.20 -11.08 -17.79
C TYR A 81 18.86 -11.78 -18.97
N ASP A 82 18.39 -11.45 -20.17
CA ASP A 82 19.18 -11.49 -21.39
C ASP A 82 19.91 -10.13 -21.59
N PRO A 83 20.88 -10.03 -22.51
CA PRO A 83 21.65 -8.80 -22.71
C PRO A 83 20.83 -7.56 -23.11
N GLU A 84 19.71 -7.74 -23.81
CA GLU A 84 18.87 -6.62 -24.25
C GLU A 84 17.97 -6.17 -23.11
N SER A 85 17.32 -7.09 -22.39
CA SER A 85 16.43 -6.73 -21.28
C SER A 85 17.13 -6.00 -20.15
N ILE A 86 18.38 -6.36 -19.82
CA ILE A 86 19.15 -5.63 -18.80
C ILE A 86 19.51 -4.21 -19.26
N THR A 87 19.71 -4.02 -20.57
CA THR A 87 20.03 -2.72 -21.13
C THR A 87 18.82 -1.79 -21.06
N VAL A 88 17.63 -2.28 -21.42
CA VAL A 88 16.37 -1.55 -21.31
C VAL A 88 16.09 -1.14 -19.86
N ASP A 89 16.16 -2.08 -18.92
CA ASP A 89 15.91 -1.79 -17.50
C ASP A 89 16.95 -0.81 -16.93
N ARG A 90 18.23 -0.90 -17.32
CA ARG A 90 19.25 0.09 -16.93
C ARG A 90 18.96 1.48 -17.46
N GLN A 91 18.51 1.60 -18.71
CA GLN A 91 18.14 2.89 -19.29
C GLN A 91 16.97 3.50 -18.54
N LEU A 92 15.91 2.73 -18.25
CA LEU A 92 14.77 3.21 -17.47
C LEU A 92 15.19 3.62 -16.05
N PHE A 93 16.00 2.81 -15.37
CA PHE A 93 16.52 3.11 -14.03
C PHE A 93 17.31 4.43 -14.01
N GLN A 94 18.19 4.64 -14.99
CA GLN A 94 18.96 5.87 -15.12
C GLN A 94 18.07 7.07 -15.48
N LYS A 95 17.09 6.89 -16.35
CA LYS A 95 16.11 7.92 -16.71
C LYS A 95 15.36 8.39 -15.46
N ILE A 96 14.86 7.46 -14.63
CA ILE A 96 14.21 7.78 -13.36
C ILE A 96 15.13 8.61 -12.45
N GLN A 97 16.38 8.19 -12.26
CA GLN A 97 17.34 8.89 -11.40
C GLN A 97 17.74 10.28 -11.90
N LYS A 98 17.96 10.43 -13.21
CA LYS A 98 18.57 11.65 -13.77
C LYS A 98 17.52 12.68 -14.16
N ASP A 99 16.39 12.23 -14.68
CA ASP A 99 15.43 13.13 -15.33
C ASP A 99 14.24 13.47 -14.43
N PHE A 100 13.93 12.60 -13.45
CA PHE A 100 12.79 12.78 -12.55
C PHE A 100 13.22 12.94 -11.10
N LEU A 101 13.83 11.91 -10.51
CA LEU A 101 14.05 11.80 -9.07
C LEU A 101 15.53 11.88 -8.73
N ARG A 102 16.14 13.03 -9.05
CA ARG A 102 17.55 13.28 -8.72
C ARG A 102 17.80 13.25 -7.21
N GLN A 103 18.82 12.49 -6.80
CA GLN A 103 19.26 12.39 -5.40
C GLN A 103 19.61 13.75 -4.82
N ASP A 104 20.34 14.59 -5.58
CA ASP A 104 20.77 15.94 -5.22
C ASP A 104 19.73 17.02 -5.56
N GLY A 105 18.59 16.62 -6.10
CA GLY A 105 17.50 17.49 -6.51
C GLY A 105 16.28 17.28 -5.61
N ILE A 106 15.17 16.86 -6.21
CA ILE A 106 13.88 16.75 -5.53
C ILE A 106 13.91 15.82 -4.32
N ILE A 107 14.67 14.72 -4.37
CA ILE A 107 14.76 13.80 -3.23
C ILE A 107 15.46 14.46 -2.04
N TYR A 108 16.56 15.18 -2.28
CA TYR A 108 17.20 15.94 -1.21
C TYR A 108 16.27 17.03 -0.67
N TRP A 109 15.58 17.75 -1.56
CA TRP A 109 14.65 18.80 -1.16
C TRP A 109 13.52 18.25 -0.27
N LEU A 110 12.87 17.14 -0.65
CA LEU A 110 11.80 16.51 0.14
C LEU A 110 12.25 16.16 1.56
N ARG A 111 13.50 15.67 1.73
CA ARG A 111 14.06 15.33 3.05
C ARG A 111 14.27 16.53 3.97
N THR A 112 14.36 17.71 3.39
CA THR A 112 14.71 18.94 4.11
C THR A 112 13.53 19.90 4.23
N GLN A 113 12.50 19.72 3.40
CA GLN A 113 11.33 20.57 3.40
C GLN A 113 10.41 20.21 4.57
N HIS A 114 9.93 21.23 5.27
CA HIS A 114 8.82 21.10 6.20
C HIS A 114 7.56 21.74 5.61
N PHE A 115 6.47 21.00 5.45
CA PHE A 115 5.27 21.45 4.71
C PHE A 115 4.38 22.44 5.48
N GLY A 116 4.73 22.76 6.72
CA GLY A 116 4.19 23.94 7.42
C GLY A 116 4.77 25.28 6.94
N SER A 117 5.73 25.26 6.00
CA SER A 117 6.30 26.44 5.36
C SER A 117 5.96 26.46 3.87
N ALA A 118 5.89 27.66 3.30
CA ALA A 118 5.65 27.82 1.86
C ALA A 118 6.82 27.26 1.04
N PHE A 119 6.52 26.78 -0.16
CA PHE A 119 7.48 26.26 -1.12
C PHE A 119 7.13 26.68 -2.54
N LEU A 120 8.07 26.54 -3.48
CA LEU A 120 7.87 26.88 -4.88
C LEU A 120 7.34 25.70 -5.69
N ASP A 121 6.40 25.95 -6.59
CA ASP A 121 5.73 24.92 -7.42
C ASP A 121 6.71 24.11 -8.28
N LYS A 122 7.83 24.74 -8.67
CA LYS A 122 8.88 24.11 -9.47
C LYS A 122 9.44 22.84 -8.83
N TYR A 123 9.42 22.74 -7.50
CA TYR A 123 9.90 21.55 -6.80
C TYR A 123 8.96 20.36 -7.02
N MET A 124 7.67 20.57 -7.23
CA MET A 124 6.69 19.50 -7.40
C MET A 124 6.65 18.95 -8.84
N THR A 125 7.14 19.73 -9.80
CA THR A 125 7.13 19.36 -11.23
C THR A 125 7.69 17.96 -11.53
N PRO A 126 8.83 17.53 -10.98
CA PRO A 126 9.36 16.19 -11.27
C PRO A 126 8.47 15.05 -10.74
N LEU A 127 7.80 15.26 -9.60
CA LEU A 127 6.89 14.28 -9.00
C LEU A 127 5.63 14.09 -9.87
N ILE A 128 5.04 15.19 -10.33
CA ILE A 128 3.90 15.15 -11.27
C ILE A 128 4.31 14.48 -12.59
N LYS A 129 5.51 14.79 -13.10
CA LYS A 129 6.00 14.21 -14.36
C LYS A 129 6.17 12.70 -14.28
N ILE A 130 6.78 12.15 -13.22
CA ILE A 130 6.96 10.69 -13.11
C ILE A 130 5.62 9.98 -12.89
N GLU A 131 4.68 10.57 -12.15
CA GLU A 131 3.32 10.05 -12.04
C GLU A 131 2.67 9.95 -13.43
N HIS A 132 2.74 11.02 -14.23
CA HIS A 132 2.17 11.01 -15.58
C HIS A 132 2.85 10.01 -16.52
N GLU A 133 4.18 9.91 -16.49
CA GLU A 133 4.92 8.93 -17.31
C GLU A 133 4.55 7.48 -16.94
N SER A 134 4.19 7.23 -15.67
CA SER A 134 3.80 5.89 -15.21
C SER A 134 2.53 5.33 -15.86
N PHE A 135 1.72 6.18 -16.50
CA PHE A 135 0.56 5.72 -17.29
C PHE A 135 0.93 5.12 -18.64
N LYS A 136 2.17 5.32 -19.11
CA LYS A 136 2.61 4.78 -20.40
C LYS A 136 3.00 3.32 -20.27
N SER A 137 2.57 2.50 -21.23
CA SER A 137 2.85 1.06 -21.24
C SER A 137 4.33 0.71 -21.44
N ASP A 138 5.13 1.64 -21.97
CA ASP A 138 6.57 1.48 -22.19
C ASP A 138 7.42 2.02 -21.02
N PHE A 139 6.78 2.56 -19.98
CA PHE A 139 7.45 3.03 -18.77
C PHE A 139 7.42 1.97 -17.67
N GLU A 140 7.77 0.72 -18.00
CA GLU A 140 7.77 -0.43 -17.09
C GLU A 140 9.10 -1.19 -17.13
N PHE A 141 9.55 -1.68 -15.97
CA PHE A 141 10.69 -2.58 -15.88
C PHE A 141 10.27 -3.99 -16.32
N LEU A 142 11.14 -4.64 -17.09
CA LEU A 142 10.98 -6.05 -17.43
C LEU A 142 11.22 -6.93 -16.21
N ASN A 143 12.13 -6.52 -15.31
CA ASN A 143 12.34 -7.17 -14.04
C ASN A 143 11.15 -6.94 -13.07
N PRO A 144 10.41 -7.98 -12.68
CA PRO A 144 9.22 -7.84 -11.85
C PRO A 144 9.49 -7.25 -10.46
N LYS A 145 10.69 -7.47 -9.90
CA LYS A 145 11.05 -6.94 -8.59
C LYS A 145 11.29 -5.43 -8.68
N LEU A 146 12.03 -4.97 -9.69
CA LEU A 146 12.21 -3.54 -9.94
C LEU A 146 10.90 -2.85 -10.25
N GLU A 147 10.05 -3.46 -11.07
CA GLU A 147 8.75 -2.91 -11.41
C GLU A 147 7.85 -2.74 -10.18
N SER A 148 7.87 -3.73 -9.28
CA SER A 148 7.15 -3.65 -8.01
C SER A 148 7.63 -2.48 -7.14
N LEU A 149 8.95 -2.30 -7.01
CA LEU A 149 9.53 -1.19 -6.24
C LEU A 149 9.19 0.17 -6.86
N LYS A 150 9.30 0.29 -8.18
CA LYS A 150 8.90 1.50 -8.90
C LYS A 150 7.42 1.82 -8.68
N LYS A 151 6.54 0.81 -8.74
CA LYS A 151 5.10 0.98 -8.53
C LYS A 151 4.77 1.45 -7.11
N ILE A 152 5.44 0.91 -6.09
CA ILE A 152 5.28 1.39 -4.69
C ILE A 152 5.68 2.87 -4.61
N MET A 153 6.88 3.21 -5.10
CA MET A 153 7.38 4.59 -5.08
C MET A 153 6.46 5.56 -5.83
N VAL A 154 5.99 5.21 -7.02
CA VAL A 154 5.05 6.04 -7.80
C VAL A 154 3.70 6.17 -7.08
N GLN A 155 3.25 5.14 -6.37
CA GLN A 155 2.02 5.20 -5.60
C GLN A 155 2.14 6.16 -4.41
N ASP A 156 3.27 6.16 -3.71
CA ASP A 156 3.54 7.14 -2.64
C ASP A 156 3.56 8.57 -3.19
N ILE A 157 4.18 8.78 -4.36
CA ILE A 157 4.18 10.06 -5.07
C ILE A 157 2.76 10.51 -5.42
N LYS A 158 1.93 9.60 -5.92
CA LYS A 158 0.54 9.89 -6.25
C LYS A 158 -0.24 10.34 -5.01
N HIS A 159 -0.16 9.59 -3.90
CA HIS A 159 -0.85 9.97 -2.66
C HIS A 159 -0.39 11.33 -2.15
N PHE A 160 0.91 11.62 -2.25
CA PHE A 160 1.46 12.93 -1.92
C PHE A 160 0.90 14.05 -2.81
N ASN A 161 0.84 13.85 -4.14
CA ASN A 161 0.27 14.83 -5.06
C ASN A 161 -1.24 15.07 -4.80
N GLU A 162 -1.98 14.02 -4.43
CA GLU A 162 -3.40 14.11 -4.03
C GLU A 162 -3.56 14.92 -2.73
N SER A 163 -2.73 14.65 -1.71
CA SER A 163 -2.75 15.41 -0.45
C SER A 163 -2.34 16.86 -0.67
N LEU A 164 -1.31 17.13 -1.48
CA LEU A 164 -0.91 18.48 -1.87
C LEU A 164 -2.09 19.24 -2.48
N THR A 165 -2.71 18.66 -3.52
CA THR A 165 -3.85 19.29 -4.21
C THR A 165 -5.00 19.61 -3.27
N THR A 166 -5.18 18.81 -2.22
CA THR A 166 -6.26 18.98 -1.24
C THR A 166 -5.93 20.03 -0.18
N ASN A 167 -4.66 20.11 0.23
CA ASN A 167 -4.25 20.80 1.45
C ASN A 167 -3.42 22.06 1.22
N THR A 168 -2.91 22.31 0.01
CA THR A 168 -2.11 23.49 -0.30
C THR A 168 -2.82 24.44 -1.27
N PHE A 169 -2.54 25.72 -1.10
CA PHE A 169 -3.13 26.81 -1.89
C PHE A 169 -2.04 27.78 -2.31
N GLY A 170 -2.33 28.59 -3.32
CA GLY A 170 -1.40 29.59 -3.84
C GLY A 170 -0.89 30.54 -2.75
N HIS A 171 0.42 30.70 -2.67
CA HIS A 171 1.14 31.56 -1.75
C HIS A 171 2.17 32.41 -2.52
N GLY A 172 1.88 33.69 -2.71
CA GLY A 172 2.70 34.57 -3.54
C GLY A 172 2.54 34.29 -5.04
N ARG A 173 3.58 34.55 -5.83
CA ARG A 173 3.51 34.46 -7.30
C ARG A 173 3.61 33.02 -7.83
N ASP A 174 4.50 32.21 -7.26
CA ASP A 174 4.86 30.87 -7.77
C ASP A 174 5.03 29.84 -6.64
N GLY A 175 4.32 30.07 -5.52
CA GLY A 175 4.45 29.25 -4.33
C GLY A 175 3.13 28.66 -3.88
N GLN A 176 3.25 27.66 -3.01
CA GLN A 176 2.16 26.98 -2.36
C GLN A 176 2.45 26.82 -0.87
N SER A 177 1.39 26.81 -0.07
CA SER A 177 1.48 26.49 1.35
C SER A 177 0.16 25.92 1.85
N VAL A 178 0.22 25.16 2.94
CA VAL A 178 -0.97 25.00 3.79
C VAL A 178 -1.38 26.39 4.30
N PRO A 179 -2.66 26.79 4.23
CA PRO A 179 -3.06 28.16 4.55
C PRO A 179 -2.68 28.55 5.98
N PRO A 180 -1.90 29.63 6.18
CA PRO A 180 -1.40 30.00 7.50
C PRO A 180 -2.52 30.39 8.48
N GLU A 181 -3.64 30.91 7.99
CA GLU A 181 -4.82 31.23 8.78
C GLU A 181 -5.43 30.00 9.48
N TRP A 182 -5.32 28.81 8.86
CA TRP A 182 -5.82 27.57 9.48
C TRP A 182 -5.09 27.25 10.78
N ARG A 183 -3.86 27.74 10.98
CA ARG A 183 -3.11 27.55 12.23
C ARG A 183 -3.87 28.11 13.44
N TYR A 184 -4.65 29.16 13.25
CA TYR A 184 -5.39 29.84 14.32
C TYR A 184 -6.88 29.54 14.27
N GLU A 185 -7.46 29.46 13.06
CA GLU A 185 -8.90 29.28 12.86
C GLU A 185 -9.36 27.81 12.87
N GLN A 186 -8.50 26.91 12.40
CA GLN A 186 -8.80 25.49 12.18
C GLN A 186 -7.58 24.63 12.55
N LYS A 187 -7.10 24.78 13.79
CA LYS A 187 -5.81 24.22 14.24
C LYS A 187 -5.62 22.74 13.91
N GLU A 188 -6.62 21.91 14.22
CA GLU A 188 -6.58 20.46 13.96
C GLU A 188 -6.43 20.15 12.46
N ARG A 189 -7.16 20.87 11.60
CA ARG A 189 -7.04 20.71 10.14
C ARG A 189 -5.64 21.08 9.65
N TYR A 190 -5.08 22.18 10.16
CA TYR A 190 -3.73 22.61 9.82
C TYR A 190 -2.68 21.56 10.25
N GLU A 191 -2.76 21.09 11.49
CA GLU A 191 -1.83 20.10 12.05
C GLU A 191 -1.89 18.79 11.25
N ASN A 192 -3.09 18.27 10.99
CA ASN A 192 -3.28 17.05 10.21
C ASN A 192 -2.74 17.19 8.78
N ALA A 193 -2.99 18.32 8.10
CA ALA A 193 -2.49 18.56 6.75
C ALA A 193 -0.95 18.60 6.69
N VAL A 194 -0.32 19.30 7.64
CA VAL A 194 1.15 19.40 7.70
C VAL A 194 1.78 18.06 8.06
N GLU A 195 1.23 17.34 9.03
CA GLU A 195 1.71 16.01 9.42
C GLU A 195 1.59 15.01 8.27
N GLU A 196 0.44 14.98 7.59
CA GLU A 196 0.21 14.11 6.44
C GLU A 196 1.22 14.37 5.32
N LEU A 197 1.40 15.64 4.92
CA LEU A 197 2.33 16.01 3.85
C LEU A 197 3.79 15.66 4.20
N ASN A 198 4.23 15.94 5.43
CA ASN A 198 5.57 15.58 5.89
C ASN A 198 5.76 14.06 5.89
N LYS A 199 4.80 13.29 6.40
CA LYS A 199 4.84 11.83 6.41
C LYS A 199 4.89 11.26 4.99
N LEU A 200 4.06 11.75 4.08
CA LEU A 200 4.04 11.30 2.70
C LEU A 200 5.37 11.62 1.97
N ALA A 201 6.00 12.76 2.27
CA ALA A 201 7.33 13.07 1.76
C ALA A 201 8.39 12.09 2.28
N ASP A 202 8.33 11.69 3.56
CA ASP A 202 9.18 10.66 4.13
C ASP A 202 8.95 9.29 3.47
N ASP A 203 7.68 8.92 3.25
CA ASP A 203 7.30 7.67 2.57
C ASP A 203 7.91 7.59 1.16
N ILE A 204 7.84 8.68 0.37
CA ILE A 204 8.51 8.79 -0.94
C ILE A 204 10.02 8.61 -0.81
N CYS A 205 10.65 9.27 0.17
CA CYS A 205 12.10 9.18 0.36
C CYS A 205 12.53 7.74 0.70
N ASN A 206 11.76 7.05 1.53
CA ASN A 206 12.01 5.68 1.95
C ASN A 206 11.84 4.68 0.80
N SER A 207 10.74 4.80 0.03
CA SER A 207 10.49 3.91 -1.11
C SER A 207 11.47 4.16 -2.26
N TYR A 208 11.84 5.42 -2.49
CA TYR A 208 12.94 5.76 -3.41
C TYR A 208 14.27 5.15 -2.96
N ASP A 209 14.64 5.23 -1.68
CA ASP A 209 15.88 4.64 -1.18
C ASP A 209 15.91 3.11 -1.36
N ASP A 210 14.80 2.40 -1.14
CA ASP A 210 14.73 0.97 -1.43
C ASP A 210 14.83 0.70 -2.94
N PHE A 211 14.12 1.46 -3.77
CA PHE A 211 14.22 1.37 -5.23
C PHE A 211 15.67 1.52 -5.72
N ILE A 212 16.40 2.53 -5.24
CA ILE A 212 17.80 2.76 -5.60
C ILE A 212 18.69 1.62 -5.09
N ARG A 213 18.57 1.26 -3.80
CA ARG A 213 19.42 0.24 -3.18
C ARG A 213 19.26 -1.11 -3.86
N GLN A 214 18.03 -1.51 -4.16
CA GLN A 214 17.76 -2.78 -4.83
C GLN A 214 18.10 -2.72 -6.32
N GLY A 215 17.78 -1.62 -7.00
CA GLY A 215 18.08 -1.46 -8.42
C GLY A 215 19.57 -1.52 -8.70
N ARG A 216 20.40 -0.88 -7.87
CA ARG A 216 21.87 -1.00 -7.97
C ARG A 216 22.36 -2.43 -7.81
N LYS A 217 21.81 -3.20 -6.87
CA LYS A 217 22.15 -4.62 -6.66
C LYS A 217 21.73 -5.49 -7.84
N ILE A 218 20.51 -5.31 -8.33
CA ILE A 218 19.92 -6.12 -9.41
C ILE A 218 20.60 -5.82 -10.75
N LEU A 219 20.81 -4.54 -11.06
CA LEU A 219 21.35 -4.08 -12.35
C LEU A 219 22.88 -3.98 -12.36
N LYS A 220 23.53 -4.10 -11.19
CA LYS A 220 24.98 -3.96 -10.99
C LYS A 220 25.49 -2.59 -11.48
N VAL A 221 24.91 -1.51 -10.93
CA VAL A 221 25.22 -0.10 -11.24
C VAL A 221 25.53 0.75 -10.00
#